data_AF-A0AAD4HSY3-F1
#
_entry.id   AF-A0AAD4HSY3-F1
#
_cell.length_a   1.000
_cell.length_b   1.000
_cell.length_c   1.000
_cell.angle_alpha   90.00
_cell.angle_beta   90.00
_cell.angle_gamma   90.00
#
_symmetry.space_group_name_H-M   'P 1'
#
loop_
_entity.id
_entity.type
_entity.pdbx_description
1 polymer ?
#
loop_
_entity_poly.entity_id
_entity_poly.type
_entity_poly.pdbx_seq_one_letter_code
_entity_poly.pdbx_strand_id
1 'polypeptide(L)'
;ALVHPFDAPTGQRLRKDKQLNLFRVRAKPWARTEFLSVRSIIRGALLVQDSNSLNYLIVDTVDTDMFLRVRDMHLQAGHPVRV
;
A
#
# COMPACT_ATOMS: atom_id res chain seq x y z
N ALA A 1 -12.62 6.41 -7.62
CA ALA A 1 -12.43 6.92 -6.25
C ALA A 1 -11.54 8.15 -6.31
N LEU A 2 -11.78 9.13 -5.42
CA LEU A 2 -10.82 10.20 -5.15
C LEU A 2 -9.78 9.67 -4.16
N VAL A 3 -8.50 9.78 -4.48
CA VAL A 3 -7.41 9.26 -3.66
C VAL A 3 -6.37 10.32 -3.35
N HIS A 4 -5.67 10.14 -2.25
CA HIS A 4 -4.55 10.97 -1.85
C HIS A 4 -3.24 10.19 -2.10
N PRO A 5 -2.40 10.59 -3.07
CA PRO A 5 -1.19 9.83 -3.40
C PRO A 5 -0.10 9.93 -2.32
N PHE A 6 0.59 8.80 -2.09
CA PHE A 6 1.70 8.67 -1.12
C PHE A 6 3.09 8.53 -1.77
N ASP A 7 3.23 8.98 -3.00
CA ASP A 7 4.46 8.92 -3.82
C ASP A 7 5.30 10.21 -3.75
N ALA A 8 5.12 11.06 -2.73
CA ALA A 8 5.95 12.25 -2.57
C ALA A 8 7.40 11.87 -2.21
N PRO A 9 8.42 12.68 -2.62
CA PRO A 9 9.81 12.38 -2.33
C PRO A 9 10.08 12.25 -0.82
N THR A 10 10.67 11.12 -0.40
CA THR A 10 11.02 10.84 0.99
C THR A 10 12.46 11.23 1.35
N GLY A 11 13.27 11.61 0.36
CA GLY A 11 14.71 11.84 0.51
C GLY A 11 15.53 10.55 0.42
N GLN A 12 16.77 10.59 0.91
CA GLN A 12 17.69 9.45 0.86
C GLN A 12 17.25 8.32 1.80
N ARG A 13 17.32 7.08 1.32
CA ARG A 13 16.97 5.89 2.11
C ARG A 13 17.99 5.66 3.23
N LEU A 14 17.53 5.58 4.47
CA LEU A 14 18.40 5.42 5.64
C LEU A 14 19.07 4.05 5.64
N ARG A 15 20.23 3.94 6.30
CA ARG A 15 20.95 2.65 6.44
C ARG A 15 20.05 1.56 7.05
N LYS A 16 19.31 1.90 8.11
CA LYS A 16 18.36 0.99 8.77
C LYS A 16 17.26 0.53 7.83
N ASP A 17 16.76 1.41 6.97
CA ASP A 17 15.68 1.07 6.04
C ASP A 17 16.17 0.07 5.00
N LYS A 18 17.45 0.15 4.59
CA LYS A 18 18.06 -0.84 3.70
C LYS A 18 18.25 -2.19 4.41
N GLN A 19 18.78 -2.17 5.65
CA GLN A 19 19.06 -3.38 6.42
C GLN A 19 17.80 -4.16 6.80
N LEU A 20 16.72 -3.46 7.13
CA LEU A 20 15.43 -4.05 7.53
C LEU A 20 14.41 -4.13 6.38
N ASN A 21 14.85 -3.82 5.16
CA ASN A 21 14.00 -3.71 3.97
C ASN A 21 12.72 -2.88 4.18
N LEU A 22 12.81 -1.78 4.93
CA LEU A 22 11.69 -0.89 5.16
C LEU A 22 11.45 0.00 3.93
N PHE A 23 10.18 0.17 3.58
CA PHE A 23 9.74 1.07 2.52
C PHE A 23 9.02 2.27 3.13
N ARG A 24 9.54 3.47 2.85
CA ARG A 24 8.96 4.74 3.27
C ARG A 24 8.15 5.34 2.14
N VAL A 25 6.99 5.88 2.49
CA VAL A 25 6.12 6.64 1.59
C VAL A 25 5.71 7.94 2.26
N ARG A 26 5.31 8.93 1.47
CA ARG A 26 4.89 10.24 1.97
C ARG A 26 3.73 10.76 1.16
N ALA A 27 2.69 11.23 1.85
CA ALA A 27 1.57 11.90 1.23
C ALA A 27 2.03 13.14 0.44
N LYS A 28 1.53 13.32 -0.78
CA LYS A 28 1.62 14.60 -1.50
C LYS A 28 0.80 15.68 -0.78
N PRO A 29 0.95 16.97 -1.11
CA PRO A 29 -0.01 17.98 -0.66
C PRO A 29 -1.45 17.61 -1.06
N TRP A 30 -2.44 17.92 -0.23
CA TRP A 30 -3.86 17.62 -0.48
C TRP A 30 -4.39 18.16 -1.82
N ALA A 31 -3.85 19.28 -2.29
CA ALA A 31 -4.18 19.83 -3.61
C ALA A 31 -3.80 18.92 -4.79
N ARG A 32 -3.04 17.84 -4.55
CA ARG A 32 -2.63 16.84 -5.55
C ARG A 32 -3.36 15.50 -5.38
N THR A 33 -4.58 15.52 -4.85
CA THR A 33 -5.47 14.34 -4.90
C THR A 33 -5.85 14.03 -6.34
N GLU A 34 -6.02 12.74 -6.65
CA GLU A 34 -6.23 12.25 -8.01
C GLU A 34 -7.46 11.33 -8.04
N PHE A 35 -8.12 11.25 -9.21
CA PHE A 35 -9.18 10.26 -9.43
C PHE A 35 -8.59 9.02 -10.10
N LEU A 36 -8.90 7.84 -9.56
CA LEU A 36 -8.58 6.56 -10.20
C LEU A 36 -9.79 5.64 -10.29
N SER A 37 -9.77 4.76 -11.29
CA SER A 37 -10.76 3.71 -11.41
C SER A 37 -10.64 2.76 -10.22
N VAL A 38 -11.74 2.47 -9.53
CA VAL A 38 -11.71 1.50 -8.40
C VAL A 38 -11.26 0.13 -8.90
N ARG A 39 -11.55 -0.20 -10.17
CA ARG A 39 -11.15 -1.45 -10.80
C ARG A 39 -9.65 -1.54 -11.10
N SER A 40 -8.90 -0.43 -11.01
CA SER A 40 -7.44 -0.45 -11.18
C SER A 40 -6.68 -0.72 -9.87
N ILE A 41 -7.38 -0.91 -8.75
CA ILE A 41 -6.75 -1.24 -7.46
C ILE A 41 -6.40 -2.73 -7.46
N ILE A 42 -5.11 -3.04 -7.49
CA ILE A 42 -4.61 -4.41 -7.50
C ILE A 42 -4.58 -5.00 -6.08
N ARG A 43 -4.06 -4.24 -5.11
CA ARG A 43 -3.95 -4.64 -3.70
C ARG A 43 -3.85 -3.44 -2.77
N GLY A 44 -4.23 -3.64 -1.52
CA GLY A 44 -3.96 -2.69 -0.43
C GLY A 44 -2.68 -3.03 0.31
N ALA A 45 -2.18 -2.06 1.09
CA ALA A 45 -1.11 -2.27 2.07
C ALA A 45 -1.39 -1.42 3.31
N LEU A 46 -1.00 -1.91 4.48
CA LEU A 46 -1.13 -1.14 5.72
C LEU A 46 0.02 -0.12 5.79
N LEU A 47 -0.31 1.12 6.14
CA LEU A 47 0.65 2.19 6.41
C LEU A 47 0.71 2.47 7.90
N VAL A 48 1.92 2.52 8.45
CA VAL A 48 2.19 2.93 9.83
C VAL A 48 2.94 4.25 9.82
N GLN A 49 2.41 5.24 10.53
CA GLN A 49 3.07 6.55 10.62
C GLN A 49 4.39 6.43 11.39
N ASP A 50 5.47 6.99 10.83
CA ASP A 50 6.72 7.13 11.58
C ASP A 50 6.55 8.29 12.57
N SER A 51 6.54 7.98 13.87
CA SER A 51 6.35 8.93 14.97
C SER A 51 7.17 10.21 14.88
N ASN A 52 8.34 10.16 14.23
CA ASN A 52 9.27 11.29 14.15
C ASN A 52 9.32 11.94 12.76
N SER A 53 8.38 11.63 11.86
CA SER A 53 8.38 12.22 10.51
C SER A 53 7.00 12.29 9.86
N LEU A 54 6.91 13.05 8.76
CA LEU A 54 5.73 13.04 7.89
C LEU A 54 5.67 11.80 6.96
N ASN A 55 6.60 10.86 7.14
CA ASN A 55 6.63 9.63 6.35
C ASN A 55 5.84 8.52 7.04
N TYR A 56 5.41 7.58 6.23
CA TYR A 56 4.76 6.35 6.63
C TYR A 56 5.62 5.18 6.18
N LEU A 57 5.54 4.07 6.90
CA LEU A 57 6.17 2.81 6.56
C LEU A 57 5.12 1.88 6.00
N ILE A 58 5.42 1.25 4.86
CA ILE A 58 4.60 0.15 4.34
C ILE A 58 4.86 -1.08 5.20
N VAL A 59 3.79 -1.63 5.76
CA VAL A 59 3.82 -2.93 6.42
C VAL A 59 3.64 -4.01 5.35
N ASP A 60 4.77 -4.52 4.87
CA ASP A 60 4.86 -5.61 3.87
C ASP A 60 4.77 -7.00 4.53
N THR A 61 4.10 -7.09 5.69
CA THR A 61 3.89 -8.36 6.42
C THR A 61 2.52 -8.97 6.17
N VAL A 62 1.67 -8.31 5.39
CA VAL A 62 0.53 -9.02 4.80
C VAL A 62 1.15 -9.98 3.82
N ASP A 63 1.28 -11.23 4.24
CA ASP A 63 1.79 -12.33 3.45
C ASP A 63 1.28 -12.13 2.01
N THR A 64 2.21 -11.96 1.07
CA THR A 64 1.85 -11.57 -0.30
C THR A 64 0.90 -12.62 -0.90
N ASP A 65 0.98 -13.85 -0.37
CA ASP A 65 0.11 -14.97 -0.68
C ASP A 65 -1.20 -14.99 0.14
N MET A 66 -1.39 -14.21 1.19
CA MET A 66 -2.68 -14.16 1.90
C MET A 66 -3.80 -13.62 1.00
N PHE A 67 -3.55 -12.57 0.22
CA PHE A 67 -4.55 -12.08 -0.73
C PHE A 67 -4.85 -13.12 -1.81
N LEU A 68 -3.82 -13.80 -2.32
CA LEU A 68 -3.97 -14.87 -3.30
C LEU A 68 -4.73 -16.06 -2.71
N ARG A 69 -4.36 -16.53 -1.52
CA ARG A 69 -5.04 -17.61 -0.79
C ARG A 69 -6.49 -17.27 -0.45
N VAL A 70 -6.79 -16.06 0.01
CA VAL A 70 -8.17 -15.64 0.29
C VAL A 70 -9.00 -15.60 -0.99
N ARG A 71 -8.41 -15.10 -2.10
CA ARG A 71 -9.06 -15.15 -3.42
C ARG A 71 -9.30 -16.59 -3.85
N ASP A 72 -8.32 -17.47 -3.71
CA ASP A 72 -8.42 -18.87 -4.09
C ASP A 72 -9.44 -19.62 -3.22
N MET A 73 -9.52 -19.33 -1.92
CA MET A 73 -10.58 -19.82 -1.03
C MET A 73 -11.97 -19.35 -1.49
N HIS A 74 -12.11 -18.10 -1.92
CA HIS A 74 -13.37 -17.58 -2.47
C HIS A 74 -13.79 -18.30 -3.75
N LEU A 75 -12.81 -18.57 -4.64
CA LEU A 75 -13.04 -19.34 -5.86
C LEU A 75 -13.48 -20.78 -5.55
N GLN A 76 -12.82 -21.45 -4.60
CA GLN A 76 -13.18 -22.79 -4.15
C GLN A 76 -14.56 -22.85 -3.48
N ALA A 77 -14.97 -21.79 -2.79
CA ALA A 77 -16.30 -21.68 -2.18
C ALA A 77 -17.43 -21.37 -3.19
N GLY A 78 -17.11 -21.22 -4.48
CA GLY A 78 -18.10 -20.90 -5.52
C GLY A 78 -18.61 -19.46 -5.45
N HIS A 79 -17.91 -18.56 -4.75
CA HIS A 79 -18.30 -17.17 -4.69
C HIS A 79 -18.04 -16.48 -6.04
N PRO A 80 -18.96 -15.62 -6.51
CA PRO A 80 -18.76 -14.91 -7.77
C PRO A 80 -17.62 -13.92 -7.63
N VAL A 81 -16.49 -14.21 -8.29
CA VAL A 81 -15.41 -13.26 -8.45
C VAL A 81 -15.79 -12.33 -9.60
N ARG A 82 -16.25 -11.13 -9.24
CA ARG A 82 -16.55 -10.08 -10.22
C ARG A 82 -15.23 -9.41 -10.60
N VAL A 83 -14.76 -9.67 -11.82
CA VAL A 83 -13.62 -9.01 -12.48
C VAL A 83 -14.04 -7.63 -12.99
#